data_AF-A0A661TWC5-F1
#
_entry.id   AF-A0A661TWC5-F1
#
_cell.length_a   1.000
_cell.length_b   1.000
_cell.length_c   1.000
_cell.angle_alpha   90.00
_cell.angle_beta   90.00
_cell.angle_gamma   90.00
#
_symmetry.space_group_name_H-M   'P 1'
#
loop_
_entity.id
_entity.type
_entity.pdbx_description
1 polymer ?
#
loop_
_entity_poly.entity_id
_entity_poly.type
_entity_poly.pdbx_seq_one_letter_code
_entity_poly.pdbx_strand_id
1 'polypeptide(L)'
;FIFGGKAIFLFLGVTIADFQIAGGIILLLLAISDLTSEPKQQRTPKIDDIGIVPIGMPLILGPAALTVLMMSLDNFGIIISLLSLTINLIIMNLVLLYSSRIQKVMGKAISSAFSKVMALLLGTIAVMMIRKGILSIIG
;
A
#
# COMPACT_ATOMS: atom_id res chain seq x y z
N PHE A 1 -4.60 2.58 -12.94
CA PHE A 1 -3.23 2.23 -13.37
C PHE A 1 -3.19 1.27 -14.56
N ILE A 2 -4.05 0.24 -14.62
CA ILE A 2 -4.07 -0.77 -15.71
C ILE A 2 -4.10 -0.15 -17.13
N PHE A 3 -4.85 0.94 -17.34
CA PHE A 3 -4.99 1.57 -18.67
C PHE A 3 -4.05 2.76 -18.94
N GLY A 4 -3.43 3.36 -17.92
CA GLY A 4 -2.69 4.63 -18.05
C GLY A 4 -1.43 4.77 -17.18
N GLY A 5 -1.12 3.77 -16.37
CA GLY A 5 0.02 3.80 -15.44
C GLY A 5 1.37 3.76 -16.15
N LYS A 6 1.49 2.92 -17.20
CA LYS A 6 2.67 2.91 -18.07
C LYS A 6 2.86 4.26 -18.77
N ALA A 7 1.79 4.94 -19.17
CA ALA A 7 1.86 6.26 -19.80
C ALA A 7 2.34 7.35 -18.83
N ILE A 8 1.92 7.30 -17.55
CA ILE A 8 2.39 8.23 -16.51
C ILE A 8 3.90 8.02 -16.26
N PHE A 9 4.36 6.78 -16.17
CA PHE A 9 5.79 6.48 -16.03
C PHE A 9 6.61 6.94 -17.24
N LEU A 10 6.09 6.73 -18.46
CA LEU A 10 6.73 7.20 -19.68
C LEU A 10 6.83 8.74 -19.74
N PHE A 11 5.76 9.43 -19.32
CA PHE A 11 5.72 10.90 -19.29
C PHE A 11 6.66 11.50 -18.24
N LEU A 12 6.77 10.86 -17.08
CA LEU A 12 7.65 11.30 -15.98
C LEU A 12 9.11 10.85 -16.16
N GLY A 13 9.39 9.95 -17.11
CA GLY A 13 10.73 9.39 -17.32
C GLY A 13 11.22 8.50 -16.17
N VAL A 14 10.31 7.94 -15.37
CA VAL A 14 10.64 7.11 -14.19
C VAL A 14 10.41 5.64 -14.46
N THR A 15 11.24 4.78 -13.89
CA THR A 15 11.14 3.33 -14.02
C THR A 15 10.34 2.71 -12.88
N ILE A 16 9.97 1.44 -13.05
CA ILE A 16 9.36 0.63 -11.99
C ILE A 16 10.32 0.47 -10.80
N ALA A 17 11.63 0.42 -11.05
CA ALA A 17 12.64 0.30 -10.01
C ALA A 17 12.72 1.57 -9.15
N ASP A 18 12.69 2.75 -9.78
CA ASP A 18 12.65 4.05 -9.07
C ASP A 18 11.42 4.12 -8.16
N PHE A 19 10.30 3.61 -8.66
CA PHE A 19 9.04 3.57 -7.92
C PHE A 19 9.06 2.57 -6.76
N GLN A 20 9.73 1.44 -6.90
CA GLN A 20 9.94 0.48 -5.81
C GLN A 20 10.79 1.08 -4.68
N ILE A 21 11.83 1.85 -5.02
CA ILE A 21 12.70 2.50 -4.02
C ILE A 21 11.93 3.61 -3.30
N ALA A 22 11.37 4.57 -4.03
CA ALA A 22 10.62 5.68 -3.45
C ALA A 22 9.44 5.18 -2.62
N GLY A 23 8.73 4.19 -3.16
CA GLY A 23 7.61 3.55 -2.49
C GLY A 23 8.00 2.81 -1.22
N GLY A 24 9.10 2.07 -1.26
CA GLY A 24 9.65 1.41 -0.08
C GLY A 24 10.06 2.41 1.00
N ILE A 25 10.65 3.55 0.64
CA ILE A 25 10.99 4.62 1.61
C ILE A 25 9.73 5.16 2.29
N ILE A 26 8.66 5.45 1.55
CA ILE A 26 7.39 5.92 2.13
C ILE A 26 6.80 4.88 3.08
N LEU A 27 6.76 3.61 2.67
CA LEU A 27 6.26 2.53 3.53
C LEU A 27 7.10 2.36 4.80
N LEU A 28 8.42 2.55 4.70
CA LEU A 28 9.32 2.51 5.85
C LEU A 28 9.01 3.64 6.83
N LEU A 29 8.81 4.86 6.33
CA LEU A 29 8.43 6.01 7.14
C LEU A 29 7.06 5.80 7.81
N LEU A 30 6.09 5.22 7.10
CA LEU A 30 4.78 4.87 7.68
C LEU A 30 4.93 3.81 8.77
N ALA A 31 5.70 2.74 8.52
CA ALA A 31 5.95 1.70 9.52
C ALA A 31 6.63 2.27 10.78
N ILE A 32 7.64 3.13 10.62
CA ILE A 32 8.32 3.80 11.74
C ILE A 32 7.34 4.70 12.49
N SER A 33 6.55 5.51 11.77
CA SER A 33 5.52 6.36 12.37
C SER A 33 4.53 5.53 13.18
N ASP A 34 4.03 4.42 12.65
CA ASP A 34 3.03 3.59 13.32
C ASP A 34 3.61 2.83 14.52
N LEU A 35 4.88 2.43 14.47
CA LEU A 35 5.59 1.81 15.61
C LEU A 35 5.87 2.79 16.75
N THR A 36 6.09 4.07 16.40
CA THR A 36 6.43 5.14 17.36
C THR A 36 5.21 5.93 17.84
N SER A 37 4.06 5.80 17.17
CA SER A 37 2.82 6.51 17.53
C SER A 37 2.20 5.97 18.80
N GLU A 38 1.80 6.88 19.69
CA GLU A 38 1.01 6.56 20.88
C GLU A 38 -0.41 6.07 20.49
N PRO A 39 -1.01 5.10 21.21
CA PRO A 39 -2.30 4.48 20.85
C PRO A 39 -3.48 5.45 20.71
N LYS A 40 -3.40 6.67 21.27
CA LYS A 40 -4.44 7.71 21.19
C LYS A 40 -4.31 8.62 19.96
N GLN A 41 -3.21 8.53 19.22
CA GLN A 41 -2.86 9.44 18.12
C GLN A 41 -3.02 8.78 16.74
N GLN A 42 -3.83 7.72 16.64
CA GLN A 42 -4.26 7.20 15.34
C GLN A 42 -5.07 8.29 14.62
N ARG A 43 -4.41 8.86 13.62
CA ARG A 43 -4.79 9.99 12.78
C ARG A 43 -6.28 9.95 12.43
N THR A 44 -7.10 10.75 13.10
CA THR A 44 -8.35 11.23 12.51
C THR A 44 -7.94 12.16 11.38
N PRO A 45 -8.20 11.83 10.10
CA PRO A 45 -7.90 12.74 9.01
C PRO A 45 -8.77 13.98 9.22
N LYS A 46 -8.13 15.15 9.34
CA LYS A 46 -8.87 16.41 9.21
C LYS A 46 -9.35 16.49 7.77
N ILE A 47 -10.65 16.69 7.59
CA ILE A 47 -11.36 16.62 6.31
C ILE A 47 -10.82 17.66 5.29
N ASP A 48 -10.12 18.69 5.77
CA ASP A 48 -9.61 19.80 4.95
C ASP A 48 -8.39 19.46 4.06
N ASP A 49 -7.65 18.37 4.32
CA ASP A 49 -6.45 18.00 3.54
C ASP A 49 -6.72 17.07 2.34
N ILE A 50 -7.98 16.70 2.10
CA ILE A 50 -8.36 15.69 1.09
C ILE A 50 -8.15 16.20 -0.36
N GLY A 51 -8.06 17.52 -0.57
CA GLY A 51 -8.00 18.14 -1.90
C GLY A 51 -6.65 18.04 -2.64
N ILE A 52 -5.54 17.76 -1.94
CA ILE A 52 -4.18 17.87 -2.53
C ILE A 52 -3.65 16.53 -3.06
N VAL A 53 -4.31 15.40 -2.77
CA VAL A 53 -3.69 14.08 -2.94
C VAL A 53 -4.42 13.10 -3.88
N PRO A 54 -4.89 13.48 -5.09
CA PRO A 54 -5.43 12.52 -6.05
C PRO A 54 -4.37 11.54 -6.60
N ILE A 55 -3.08 11.89 -6.57
CA ILE A 55 -1.98 11.00 -6.99
C ILE A 55 -1.30 10.30 -5.81
N GLY A 56 -1.17 10.98 -4.67
CA GLY A 56 -0.58 10.36 -3.48
C GLY A 56 -1.48 9.31 -2.85
N MET A 57 -2.80 9.37 -2.94
CA MET A 57 -3.68 8.34 -2.39
C MET A 57 -3.55 6.99 -3.13
N PRO A 58 -3.49 6.94 -4.47
CA PRO A 58 -3.03 5.76 -5.21
C PRO A 58 -1.61 5.29 -4.82
N LEU A 59 -0.70 6.23 -4.57
CA LEU A 59 0.65 5.94 -4.09
C LEU A 59 0.66 5.38 -2.65
N ILE A 60 -0.26 5.81 -1.79
CA ILE A 60 -0.36 5.38 -0.39
C ILE A 60 -1.07 4.02 -0.31
N LEU A 61 -2.10 3.81 -1.14
CA LEU A 61 -2.74 2.50 -1.37
C LEU A 61 -1.77 1.46 -1.95
N GLY A 62 -0.65 1.92 -2.51
CA GLY A 62 0.58 1.18 -2.39
C GLY A 62 1.34 1.07 -3.71
N PRO A 63 2.58 1.57 -3.79
CA PRO A 63 3.56 1.09 -4.77
C PRO A 63 3.69 -0.43 -4.73
N ALA A 64 3.51 -1.05 -3.55
CA ALA A 64 3.39 -2.50 -3.43
C ALA A 64 2.23 -3.07 -4.25
N ALA A 65 1.01 -2.53 -4.08
CA ALA A 65 -0.17 -2.95 -4.85
C ALA A 65 0.01 -2.71 -6.36
N LEU A 66 0.62 -1.58 -6.74
CA LEU A 66 0.98 -1.29 -8.13
C LEU A 66 1.97 -2.30 -8.69
N THR A 67 3.01 -2.67 -7.92
CA THR A 67 4.00 -3.66 -8.33
C THR A 67 3.37 -5.04 -8.50
N VAL A 68 2.50 -5.46 -7.58
CA VAL A 68 1.77 -6.73 -7.65
C VAL A 68 0.81 -6.74 -8.85
N LEU A 69 0.11 -5.64 -9.11
CA LEU A 69 -0.76 -5.52 -10.28
C LEU A 69 0.02 -5.57 -11.60
N MET A 70 1.18 -4.90 -11.69
CA MET A 70 2.05 -4.98 -12.86
C MET A 70 2.58 -6.40 -13.07
N MET A 71 3.07 -7.05 -12.01
CA MET A 71 3.49 -8.46 -12.08
C MET A 71 2.34 -9.39 -12.48
N SER A 72 1.13 -9.15 -11.99
CA SER A 72 -0.04 -9.93 -12.36
C SER A 72 -0.41 -9.74 -13.83
N LEU A 73 -0.36 -8.50 -14.34
CA LEU A 73 -0.63 -8.20 -15.74
C LEU A 73 0.39 -8.87 -16.67
N ASP A 74 1.67 -8.82 -16.31
CA ASP A 74 2.74 -9.39 -17.13
C ASP A 74 2.73 -10.93 -17.13
N ASN A 75 2.28 -11.59 -16.04
CA ASN A 75 2.26 -13.05 -15.94
C ASN A 75 0.93 -13.73 -16.34
N PHE A 76 -0.21 -13.07 -16.10
CA PHE A 76 -1.54 -13.70 -16.23
C PHE A 76 -2.48 -12.99 -17.21
N GLY A 77 -2.07 -11.84 -17.76
CA GLY A 77 -2.88 -11.08 -18.71
C GLY A 77 -4.05 -10.30 -18.08
N ILE A 78 -4.58 -9.35 -18.86
CA ILE A 78 -5.51 -8.32 -18.37
C ILE A 78 -6.79 -8.88 -17.75
N ILE A 79 -7.37 -9.93 -18.31
CA ILE A 79 -8.67 -10.48 -17.88
C ILE A 79 -8.56 -11.10 -16.48
N ILE A 80 -7.51 -11.89 -16.23
CA ILE A 80 -7.31 -12.56 -14.95
C ILE A 80 -6.96 -11.53 -13.86
N SER A 81 -6.10 -10.55 -14.16
CA SER A 81 -5.80 -9.46 -13.22
C SER A 81 -7.04 -8.64 -12.85
N LEU A 82 -7.94 -8.36 -13.81
CA LEU A 82 -9.19 -7.64 -13.54
C LEU A 82 -10.09 -8.41 -12.57
N LEU A 83 -10.18 -9.73 -12.79
CA LEU A 83 -11.02 -10.62 -12.00
C LEU A 83 -10.47 -10.77 -10.57
N SER A 84 -9.15 -10.94 -10.42
CA SER A 84 -8.48 -10.94 -9.10
C SER A 84 -8.64 -9.61 -8.36
N LEU A 85 -8.52 -8.46 -9.05
CA LEU A 85 -8.74 -7.15 -8.46
C LEU A 85 -10.18 -7.00 -7.96
N THR A 86 -11.16 -7.41 -8.78
CA THR A 86 -12.58 -7.32 -8.44
C THR A 86 -12.90 -8.16 -7.20
N ILE A 87 -12.41 -9.40 -7.14
CA ILE A 87 -12.58 -10.27 -5.97
C ILE A 87 -11.93 -9.64 -4.73
N ASN A 88 -10.71 -9.12 -4.85
CA ASN A 88 -10.01 -8.48 -3.73
C ASN A 88 -10.80 -7.29 -3.17
N LEU A 89 -11.36 -6.45 -4.05
CA LEU A 89 -12.20 -5.32 -3.66
C LEU A 89 -13.49 -5.75 -2.96
N ILE A 90 -14.12 -6.84 -3.41
CA ILE A 90 -15.31 -7.39 -2.75
C ILE A 90 -14.96 -7.88 -1.33
N ILE A 91 -13.86 -8.63 -1.18
CA ILE A 91 -13.41 -9.11 0.13
C ILE A 91 -13.11 -7.93 1.06
N MET A 92 -12.37 -6.93 0.57
CA MET A 92 -12.05 -5.74 1.32
C MET A 92 -13.32 -4.98 1.76
N ASN A 93 -14.31 -4.84 0.87
CA ASN A 93 -15.59 -4.23 1.19
C ASN A 93 -16.31 -4.98 2.32
N LEU A 94 -16.39 -6.31 2.25
CA LEU A 94 -16.98 -7.12 3.33
C LEU A 94 -16.25 -6.89 4.66
N VAL A 95 -14.91 -6.91 4.66
CA VAL A 95 -14.12 -6.69 5.88
C VAL A 95 -14.39 -5.30 6.47
N LEU A 96 -14.46 -4.26 5.64
CA LEU A 96 -14.80 -2.90 6.05
C LEU A 96 -16.21 -2.82 6.65
N LEU A 97 -17.19 -3.49 6.04
CA LEU A 97 -18.57 -3.52 6.54
C LEU A 97 -18.67 -4.16 7.94
N TYR A 98 -17.85 -5.18 8.20
CA TYR A 98 -17.78 -5.86 9.50
C TYR A 98 -16.73 -5.27 10.47
N SER A 99 -15.99 -4.23 10.07
CA SER A 99 -14.91 -3.63 10.87
C SER A 99 -15.37 -3.20 12.27
N SER A 100 -16.56 -2.59 12.37
CA SER A 100 -17.16 -2.16 13.63
C SER A 100 -17.45 -3.32 14.59
N ARG A 101 -17.74 -4.53 14.07
CA ARG A 101 -17.90 -5.74 14.89
C ARG A 101 -16.56 -6.33 15.28
N ILE A 102 -15.60 -6.38 14.33
CA ILE A 102 -14.23 -6.86 14.58
C ILE A 102 -13.58 -6.04 15.70
N GLN A 103 -13.74 -4.71 15.67
CA GLN A 103 -13.15 -3.81 16.66
C GLN A 103 -13.75 -4.00 18.07
N LYS A 104 -15.05 -4.33 18.17
CA LYS A 104 -15.70 -4.66 19.44
C LYS A 104 -15.20 -5.98 20.03
N VAL A 105 -14.88 -6.97 19.19
CA VAL A 105 -14.37 -8.28 19.64
C VAL A 105 -12.89 -8.20 20.01
N MET A 106 -12.07 -7.49 19.23
CA MET A 106 -10.62 -7.44 19.48
C MET A 106 -10.24 -6.56 20.69
N GLY A 107 -11.04 -5.57 21.07
CA GLY A 107 -10.69 -4.68 22.19
C GLY A 107 -9.42 -3.85 21.94
N LYS A 108 -9.19 -2.84 22.79
CA LYS A 108 -8.12 -1.84 22.55
C LYS A 108 -6.71 -2.42 22.65
N ALA A 109 -6.48 -3.35 23.58
CA ALA A 109 -5.16 -3.93 23.81
C ALA A 109 -4.69 -4.83 22.66
N ILE A 110 -5.57 -5.74 22.18
CA ILE A 110 -5.23 -6.64 21.06
C ILE A 110 -5.12 -5.83 19.76
N SER A 111 -6.00 -4.85 19.54
CA SER A 111 -5.91 -3.97 18.37
C SER A 111 -4.59 -3.20 18.32
N SER A 112 -4.11 -2.69 19.46
CA SER A 112 -2.81 -2.01 19.55
C SER A 112 -1.64 -2.97 19.27
N ALA A 113 -1.64 -4.15 19.89
CA ALA A 113 -0.62 -5.17 19.63
C ALA A 113 -0.60 -5.61 18.16
N PHE A 114 -1.77 -5.85 17.57
CA PHE A 114 -1.92 -6.23 16.16
C PHE A 114 -1.44 -5.12 15.23
N SER A 115 -1.76 -3.85 15.52
CA SER A 115 -1.26 -2.70 14.77
C SER A 115 0.26 -2.65 14.73
N LYS A 116 0.93 -2.93 15.86
CA LYS A 116 2.40 -2.98 15.92
C LYS A 116 2.98 -4.12 15.07
N VAL A 117 2.35 -5.29 15.08
CA VAL A 117 2.76 -6.41 14.21
C VAL A 117 2.59 -6.04 12.74
N MET A 118 1.47 -5.44 12.35
CA MET A 118 1.25 -4.98 10.97
C MET A 118 2.27 -3.93 10.55
N ALA A 119 2.64 -2.99 11.44
CA ALA A 119 3.67 -2.00 11.16
C ALA A 119 5.05 -2.65 10.95
N LEU A 120 5.41 -3.68 11.73
CA LEU A 120 6.64 -4.44 11.54
C LEU A 120 6.66 -5.17 10.17
N LEU A 121 5.54 -5.78 9.79
CA LEU A 121 5.39 -6.40 8.46
C LEU A 121 5.49 -5.36 7.34
N LEU A 122 4.89 -4.18 7.52
CA LEU A 122 4.98 -3.08 6.56
C LEU A 122 6.43 -2.62 6.38
N GLY A 123 7.19 -2.49 7.47
CA GLY A 123 8.62 -2.20 7.43
C GLY A 123 9.43 -3.29 6.70
N THR A 124 9.03 -4.55 6.84
CA THR A 124 9.66 -5.67 6.12
C THR A 124 9.39 -5.58 4.62
N ILE A 125 8.15 -5.28 4.23
CA ILE A 125 7.77 -5.06 2.82
C ILE A 125 8.53 -3.86 2.24
N ALA A 126 8.66 -2.78 3.01
CA ALA A 126 9.43 -1.60 2.63
C ALA A 126 10.89 -1.93 2.29
N VAL A 127 11.58 -2.65 3.18
CA VAL A 127 12.96 -3.10 2.94
C VAL A 127 13.05 -4.03 1.73
N MET A 128 12.09 -4.95 1.57
CA MET A 128 12.03 -5.82 0.40
C MET A 128 11.91 -5.02 -0.90
N MET A 129 11.05 -3.99 -0.94
CA MET A 129 10.85 -3.15 -2.11
C MET A 129 12.10 -2.34 -2.45
N ILE A 130 12.73 -1.72 -1.46
CA ILE A 130 14.00 -0.99 -1.65
C ILE A 130 15.07 -1.94 -2.21
N ARG A 131 15.22 -3.13 -1.60
CA ARG A 131 16.18 -4.15 -2.07
C ARG A 131 15.90 -4.55 -3.52
N LYS A 132 14.65 -4.87 -3.87
CA LYS A 132 14.28 -5.26 -5.24
C LYS A 132 14.52 -4.14 -6.25
N GLY A 133 14.19 -2.90 -5.90
CA GLY A 133 14.41 -1.74 -6.75
C GLY A 133 15.90 -1.50 -7.00
N ILE A 134 16.72 -1.55 -5.94
CA ILE A 134 18.19 -1.42 -6.07
C ILE A 134 18.76 -2.56 -6.93
N LEU A 135 18.37 -3.81 -6.67
CA LEU A 135 18.85 -4.95 -7.47
C LEU A 135 18.48 -4.78 -8.94
N SER A 136 17.25 -4.36 -9.23
CA SER A 136 16.78 -4.14 -10.60
C SER A 136 17.52 -3.02 -11.35
N ILE A 137 18.16 -2.08 -10.64
CA ILE A 137 18.99 -1.03 -11.26
C ILE A 137 20.40 -1.55 -11.55
N ILE A 138 20.92 -2.42 -10.69
CA ILE A 138 22.32 -2.89 -10.73
C ILE A 138 22.48 -4.17 -11.57
N GLY A 139 21.46 -5.04 -11.61
CA GLY A 139 21.47 -6.35 -12.30
C GLY A 139 20.65 -7.39 -11.56
#